data_AF-A0A960QES3-F1
#
_entry.id   AF-A0A960QES3-F1
#
_cell.length_a   1.000
_cell.length_b   1.000
_cell.length_c   1.000
_cell.angle_alpha   90.00
_cell.angle_beta   90.00
_cell.angle_gamma   90.00
#
_symmetry.space_group_name_H-M   'P 1'
#
loop_
_entity.id
_entity.type
_entity.pdbx_description
1 polymer ?
#
loop_
_entity_poly.entity_id
_entity_poly.type
_entity_poly.pdbx_seq_one_letter_code
_entity_poly.pdbx_strand_id
1 'polypeptide(L)'
;MPYYDEPGVRWDDPLIRWDDPRTYQQVLNDQQNQTPSTMYDVALDISRLSVPDLISRARQIKAATEAHDDFAALADDLTALGTAIDALVAAQSDMSTAKAVATSKTEIRDTQFLPPVVAKLNALGIEIGKAATSEAAVEATTLRVSPPPGPKPVPSQPTGLELTFGDEDGVLAGQCDGQPGIVDYYEIRYTTGDPLGDTPGWQFADTSKKSRFELSSLPSGEKVWIAVRACNARGKSPWSDPACKRVP
;
A
#
# COMPACT_ATOMS: atom_id res chain seq x y z
N MET A 1 -67.55 -28.40 46.16
CA MET A 1 -67.15 -27.71 47.39
C MET A 1 -65.94 -28.44 47.93
N PRO A 2 -64.79 -27.77 48.10
CA PRO A 2 -63.62 -28.40 48.70
C PRO A 2 -64.01 -29.00 50.06
N TYR A 3 -63.45 -30.15 50.40
CA TYR A 3 -63.67 -30.77 51.71
C TYR A 3 -62.83 -29.99 52.74
N TYR A 4 -63.48 -29.05 53.43
CA TYR A 4 -62.83 -28.10 54.35
C TYR A 4 -62.31 -28.73 55.66
N ASP A 5 -62.45 -30.05 55.82
CA ASP A 5 -62.04 -30.81 57.01
C ASP A 5 -60.68 -31.53 56.82
N GLU A 6 -59.90 -31.19 55.79
CA GLU A 6 -58.56 -31.77 55.60
C GLU A 6 -57.57 -31.24 56.67
N PRO A 7 -56.93 -32.13 57.45
CA PRO A 7 -56.03 -31.73 58.53
C PRO A 7 -54.79 -31.01 57.97
N GLY A 8 -54.63 -29.73 58.31
CA GLY A 8 -53.45 -28.92 57.96
C GLY A 8 -53.75 -27.62 57.21
N VAL A 9 -54.98 -27.42 56.73
CA VAL A 9 -55.39 -26.20 56.01
C VAL A 9 -55.71 -25.08 57.01
N ARG A 10 -55.11 -23.90 56.84
CA ARG A 10 -55.39 -22.69 57.65
C ARG A 10 -56.17 -21.67 56.82
N TRP A 11 -57.06 -20.93 57.49
CA TRP A 11 -57.94 -19.92 56.88
C TRP A 11 -57.21 -18.81 56.10
N ASP A 12 -55.94 -18.55 56.43
CA ASP A 12 -55.15 -17.46 55.86
C ASP A 12 -54.11 -17.94 54.82
N ASP A 13 -54.24 -19.16 54.28
CA ASP A 13 -53.29 -19.64 53.26
C ASP A 13 -53.54 -18.91 51.93
N PRO A 14 -52.62 -18.03 51.47
CA PRO A 14 -52.82 -17.21 50.27
C PRO A 14 -52.89 -18.04 48.98
N LEU A 15 -52.62 -19.35 49.06
CA LEU A 15 -52.62 -20.27 47.93
C LEU A 15 -54.00 -20.88 47.62
N ILE A 16 -54.97 -20.79 48.53
CA ILE A 16 -56.31 -21.36 48.34
C ILE A 16 -57.31 -20.23 48.08
N ARG A 17 -57.94 -20.22 46.90
CA ARG A 17 -59.06 -19.30 46.60
C ARG A 17 -60.39 -19.98 46.92
N TRP A 18 -61.35 -19.21 47.40
CA TRP A 18 -62.68 -19.68 47.80
C TRP A 18 -63.41 -20.52 46.73
N ASP A 19 -63.14 -20.21 45.45
CA ASP A 19 -63.76 -20.85 44.30
C ASP A 19 -62.89 -21.90 43.61
N ASP A 20 -61.75 -22.30 44.19
CA ASP A 20 -60.87 -23.29 43.57
C ASP A 20 -61.46 -24.71 43.74
N PRO A 21 -61.82 -25.43 42.66
CA PRO A 21 -62.42 -26.77 42.76
C PRO A 21 -61.39 -27.86 43.09
N ARG A 22 -60.09 -27.53 43.15
CA ARG A 22 -58.99 -28.47 43.40
C ARG A 22 -58.79 -28.72 44.90
N THR A 23 -58.29 -29.89 45.27
CA THR A 23 -57.91 -30.20 46.67
C THR A 23 -56.61 -29.50 47.05
N TYR A 24 -56.35 -29.31 48.35
CA TYR A 24 -55.13 -28.63 48.83
C TYR A 24 -53.85 -29.31 48.29
N GLN A 25 -53.86 -30.65 48.28
CA GLN A 25 -52.77 -31.45 47.74
C GLN A 25 -52.55 -31.22 46.23
N GLN A 26 -53.62 -30.99 45.46
CA GLN A 26 -53.52 -30.69 44.02
C GLN A 26 -52.94 -29.30 43.78
N VAL A 27 -53.32 -28.30 44.58
CA VAL A 27 -52.76 -26.95 44.50
C VAL A 27 -51.26 -26.95 44.84
N LEU A 28 -50.86 -27.69 45.89
CA LEU A 28 -49.45 -27.86 46.25
C LEU A 28 -48.64 -28.59 45.16
N ASN A 29 -49.21 -29.63 44.56
CA ASN A 29 -48.54 -30.36 43.47
C ASN A 29 -48.43 -29.52 42.19
N ASP A 30 -49.41 -28.68 41.88
CA ASP A 30 -49.35 -27.75 40.74
C ASP A 30 -48.26 -26.69 40.93
N GLN A 31 -48.03 -26.22 42.16
CA GLN A 31 -46.92 -25.30 42.44
C GLN A 31 -45.56 -25.97 42.37
N GLN A 32 -45.44 -27.23 42.80
CA GLN A 32 -44.20 -28.00 42.66
C GLN A 32 -43.88 -28.35 41.20
N ASN A 33 -44.90 -28.44 40.33
CA ASN A 33 -44.75 -28.69 38.90
C ASN A 33 -44.57 -27.43 38.04
N GLN A 34 -44.69 -26.23 38.63
CA GLN A 34 -44.29 -24.98 37.98
C GLN A 34 -42.80 -24.77 38.19
N THR A 35 -41.97 -25.54 37.48
CA THR A 35 -40.55 -25.19 37.36
C THR A 35 -40.47 -23.80 36.74
N PRO A 36 -39.77 -22.84 37.39
CA PRO A 36 -39.59 -21.52 36.82
C PRO A 36 -38.95 -21.69 35.45
N SER A 37 -39.55 -21.08 34.42
CA SER A 37 -38.96 -21.06 33.08
C SER A 37 -37.58 -20.42 33.16
N THR A 38 -36.54 -21.24 33.19
CA THR A 38 -35.16 -20.79 33.17
C THR A 38 -34.89 -20.25 31.79
N MET A 39 -34.92 -18.92 31.65
CA MET A 39 -34.46 -18.23 30.46
C MET A 39 -32.93 -18.26 30.43
N TYR A 40 -32.35 -18.79 29.36
CA TYR A 40 -30.92 -18.74 29.10
C TYR A 40 -30.58 -17.48 28.32
N ASP A 41 -29.52 -16.77 28.73
CA ASP A 41 -28.95 -15.66 27.98
C ASP A 41 -27.95 -16.20 26.95
N VAL A 42 -28.07 -15.78 25.69
CA VAL A 42 -27.31 -16.33 24.55
C VAL A 42 -26.31 -15.31 24.02
N ALA A 43 -25.02 -15.63 24.15
CA ALA A 43 -23.95 -14.83 23.57
C ALA A 43 -23.73 -15.21 22.09
N LEU A 44 -23.92 -14.25 21.17
CA LEU A 44 -23.76 -14.45 19.73
C LEU A 44 -22.36 -14.10 19.18
N ASP A 45 -21.63 -13.20 19.83
CA ASP A 45 -20.27 -12.75 19.47
C ASP A 45 -20.06 -12.36 17.98
N ILE A 46 -21.11 -11.83 17.34
CA ILE A 46 -21.11 -11.51 15.90
C ILE A 46 -20.43 -10.17 15.54
N SER A 47 -20.23 -9.27 16.50
CA SER A 47 -19.81 -7.88 16.24
C SER A 47 -18.37 -7.71 15.75
N ARG A 48 -17.52 -8.72 15.95
CA ARG A 48 -16.10 -8.71 15.56
C ARG A 48 -15.81 -9.53 14.31
N LEU A 49 -16.83 -10.16 13.73
CA LEU A 49 -16.66 -11.03 12.57
C LEU A 49 -16.52 -10.21 11.29
N SER A 50 -15.64 -10.67 10.40
CA SER A 50 -15.67 -10.18 9.01
C SER A 50 -16.99 -10.60 8.35
N VAL A 51 -17.42 -9.93 7.28
CA VAL A 51 -18.66 -10.30 6.58
C VAL A 51 -18.67 -11.78 6.13
N PRO A 52 -17.58 -12.33 5.55
CA PRO A 52 -17.50 -13.77 5.27
C PRO A 52 -17.64 -14.66 6.52
N ASP A 53 -17.00 -14.29 7.62
CA ASP A 53 -17.07 -15.07 8.86
C ASP A 53 -18.46 -14.99 9.49
N LEU A 54 -19.12 -13.84 9.40
CA LEU A 54 -20.50 -13.64 9.84
C LEU A 54 -21.46 -14.52 9.03
N ILE A 55 -21.33 -14.56 7.70
CA ILE A 55 -22.12 -15.44 6.82
C ILE A 55 -21.92 -16.91 7.23
N SER A 56 -20.67 -17.32 7.41
CA SER A 56 -20.32 -18.69 7.82
C SER A 56 -20.94 -19.04 9.18
N ARG A 57 -20.78 -18.16 10.17
CA ARG A 57 -21.32 -18.33 11.51
C ARG A 57 -22.85 -18.37 11.52
N ALA A 58 -23.51 -17.49 10.77
CA ALA A 58 -24.97 -17.44 10.67
C ALA A 58 -25.53 -18.73 10.04
N ARG A 59 -24.87 -19.26 9.01
CA ARG A 59 -25.23 -20.56 8.39
C ARG A 59 -25.06 -21.72 9.36
N GLN A 60 -23.96 -21.73 10.13
CA GLN A 60 -23.73 -22.76 11.15
C GLN A 60 -24.80 -22.72 12.26
N ILE A 61 -25.14 -21.53 12.76
CA ILE A 61 -26.19 -21.36 13.77
C ILE A 61 -27.52 -21.86 13.21
N LYS A 62 -27.92 -21.39 12.02
CA LYS A 62 -29.16 -21.82 11.36
C LYS A 62 -29.22 -23.35 11.23
N ALA A 63 -28.20 -23.97 10.65
CA ALA A 63 -28.17 -25.43 10.44
C ALA A 63 -28.20 -26.21 11.76
N ALA A 64 -27.52 -25.73 12.81
CA ALA A 64 -27.54 -26.35 14.12
C ALA A 64 -28.93 -26.23 14.78
N THR A 65 -29.58 -25.07 14.68
CA THR A 65 -30.94 -24.88 15.22
C THR A 65 -31.97 -25.73 14.47
N GLU A 66 -31.88 -25.84 13.14
CA GLU A 66 -32.77 -26.70 12.33
C GLU A 66 -32.64 -28.19 12.65
N ALA A 67 -31.48 -28.63 13.15
CA ALA A 67 -31.24 -30.04 13.50
C ALA A 67 -31.84 -30.44 14.87
N HIS A 68 -32.36 -29.49 15.65
CA HIS A 68 -32.89 -29.73 16.99
C HIS A 68 -34.41 -29.53 17.04
N ASP A 69 -35.15 -30.60 17.33
CA ASP A 69 -36.62 -30.61 17.36
C ASP A 69 -37.23 -29.64 18.38
N ASP A 70 -36.51 -29.34 19.47
CA ASP A 70 -36.93 -28.39 20.50
C ASP A 70 -37.18 -26.97 19.95
N PHE A 71 -36.60 -26.64 18.78
CA PHE A 71 -36.74 -25.34 18.13
C PHE A 71 -37.69 -25.36 16.92
N ALA A 72 -38.51 -26.40 16.74
CA ALA A 72 -39.42 -26.51 15.60
C ALA A 72 -40.37 -25.31 15.45
N ALA A 73 -40.73 -24.64 16.55
CA ALA A 73 -41.57 -23.44 16.53
C ALA A 73 -40.90 -22.22 15.86
N LEU A 74 -39.58 -22.23 15.67
CA LEU A 74 -38.80 -21.14 15.06
C LEU A 74 -38.57 -21.33 13.55
N ALA A 75 -39.25 -22.29 12.91
CA ALA A 75 -39.01 -22.63 11.50
C ALA A 75 -39.19 -21.44 10.53
N ASP A 76 -40.19 -20.59 10.77
CA ASP A 76 -40.45 -19.39 9.96
C ASP A 76 -39.33 -18.35 10.11
N ASP A 77 -38.83 -18.15 11.34
CA ASP A 77 -37.72 -17.24 11.62
C ASP A 77 -36.41 -17.74 11.01
N LEU A 78 -36.15 -19.05 11.05
CA LEU A 78 -34.97 -19.66 10.41
C LEU A 78 -35.03 -19.53 8.88
N THR A 79 -36.23 -19.60 8.29
CA THR A 79 -36.45 -19.37 6.86
C THR A 79 -36.18 -17.91 6.48
N ALA A 80 -36.68 -16.97 7.27
CA ALA A 80 -36.40 -15.54 7.10
C ALA A 80 -34.90 -15.23 7.24
N LEU A 81 -34.22 -15.83 8.24
CA LEU A 81 -32.78 -15.72 8.43
C LEU A 81 -32.02 -16.26 7.21
N GLY A 82 -32.43 -17.40 6.67
CA GLY A 82 -31.84 -17.98 5.45
C GLY A 82 -31.90 -17.00 4.26
N THR A 83 -33.07 -16.38 4.07
CA THR A 83 -33.28 -15.38 3.00
C THR A 83 -32.36 -14.17 3.17
N ALA A 84 -32.19 -13.69 4.41
CA ALA A 84 -31.30 -12.57 4.72
C ALA A 84 -29.81 -12.93 4.50
N ILE A 85 -29.39 -14.14 4.87
CA ILE A 85 -28.03 -14.64 4.63
C ILE A 85 -27.73 -14.67 3.12
N ASP A 86 -28.67 -15.18 2.31
CA ASP A 86 -28.46 -15.28 0.86
C ASP A 86 -28.43 -13.91 0.18
N ALA A 87 -29.26 -12.97 0.64
CA ALA A 87 -29.20 -11.57 0.20
C ALA A 87 -27.84 -10.92 0.53
N LEU A 88 -27.29 -11.18 1.73
CA LEU A 88 -25.98 -10.67 2.14
C LEU A 88 -24.85 -11.28 1.28
N VAL A 89 -24.92 -12.57 0.96
CA VAL A 89 -23.96 -13.25 0.08
C VAL A 89 -23.97 -12.63 -1.32
N ALA A 90 -25.15 -12.38 -1.88
CA ALA A 90 -25.29 -11.73 -3.18
C ALA A 90 -24.67 -10.32 -3.17
N ALA A 91 -25.00 -9.50 -2.17
CA ALA A 91 -24.46 -8.15 -2.02
C ALA A 91 -22.92 -8.13 -1.88
N GLN A 92 -22.35 -9.09 -1.14
CA GLN A 92 -20.90 -9.23 -0.98
C GLN A 92 -20.22 -9.62 -2.31
N SER A 93 -20.86 -10.49 -3.10
CA SER A 93 -20.39 -10.85 -4.44
C SER A 93 -20.41 -9.65 -5.39
N ASP A 94 -21.49 -8.88 -5.39
CA ASP A 94 -21.62 -7.67 -6.21
C ASP A 94 -20.58 -6.61 -5.85
N MET A 95 -20.34 -6.40 -4.55
CA MET A 95 -19.30 -5.48 -4.07
C MET A 95 -17.92 -5.89 -4.56
N SER A 96 -17.56 -7.17 -4.45
CA SER A 96 -16.24 -7.65 -4.87
C SER A 96 -16.04 -7.53 -6.38
N THR A 97 -17.08 -7.83 -7.16
CA THR A 97 -17.11 -7.65 -8.62
C THR A 97 -16.95 -6.17 -8.99
N ALA A 98 -17.72 -5.28 -8.37
CA ALA A 98 -17.63 -3.84 -8.63
C ALA A 98 -16.24 -3.28 -8.31
N LYS A 99 -15.61 -3.73 -7.21
CA LYS A 99 -14.23 -3.36 -6.87
C LYS A 99 -13.24 -3.80 -7.95
N ALA A 100 -13.32 -5.06 -8.40
CA ALA A 100 -12.43 -5.58 -9.44
C ALA A 100 -12.59 -4.78 -10.76
N VAL A 101 -13.83 -4.45 -11.13
CA VAL A 101 -14.12 -3.62 -12.30
C VAL A 101 -13.55 -2.21 -12.14
N ALA A 102 -13.73 -1.58 -10.97
CA ALA A 102 -13.20 -0.23 -10.70
C ALA A 102 -11.67 -0.18 -10.81
N THR A 103 -10.98 -1.17 -10.24
CA THR A 103 -9.51 -1.29 -10.36
C THR A 103 -9.08 -1.43 -11.81
N SER A 104 -9.68 -2.36 -12.55
CA SER A 104 -9.36 -2.58 -13.97
C SER A 104 -9.61 -1.33 -14.83
N LYS A 105 -10.73 -0.63 -14.62
CA LYS A 105 -11.03 0.62 -15.34
C LYS A 105 -10.07 1.75 -15.01
N THR A 106 -9.60 1.81 -13.76
CA THR A 106 -8.58 2.77 -13.33
C THR A 106 -7.25 2.50 -14.03
N GLU A 107 -6.82 1.23 -14.06
CA GLU A 107 -5.61 0.83 -14.78
C GLU A 107 -5.70 1.14 -16.28
N ILE A 108 -6.83 0.84 -16.93
CA ILE A 108 -7.04 1.16 -18.35
C ILE A 108 -6.96 2.68 -18.57
N ARG A 109 -7.62 3.48 -17.73
CA ARG A 109 -7.54 4.95 -17.79
C ARG A 109 -6.09 5.44 -17.73
N ASP A 110 -5.33 4.95 -16.75
CA ASP A 110 -3.99 5.47 -16.44
C ASP A 110 -2.93 4.95 -17.41
N THR A 111 -3.10 3.75 -17.97
CA THR A 111 -2.12 3.14 -18.88
C THR A 111 -2.43 3.39 -20.35
N GLN A 112 -3.71 3.35 -20.76
CA GLN A 112 -4.09 3.41 -22.16
C GLN A 112 -4.54 4.80 -22.61
N PHE A 113 -5.25 5.54 -21.75
CA PHE A 113 -5.89 6.80 -22.15
C PHE A 113 -5.11 8.04 -21.74
N LEU A 114 -4.58 8.07 -20.51
CA LEU A 114 -3.86 9.24 -20.00
C LEU A 114 -2.56 9.54 -20.80
N PRO A 115 -1.67 8.56 -21.07
CA PRO A 115 -0.42 8.83 -21.78
C PRO A 115 -0.58 9.42 -23.19
N PRO A 116 -1.46 8.91 -24.09
CA PRO A 116 -1.61 9.50 -25.42
C PRO A 116 -2.26 10.89 -25.38
N VAL A 117 -3.13 11.18 -24.40
CA VAL A 117 -3.67 12.54 -24.22
C VAL A 117 -2.56 13.50 -23.82
N VAL A 118 -1.75 13.15 -22.83
CA VAL A 118 -0.59 13.95 -22.41
C VAL A 118 0.40 14.13 -23.57
N ALA A 119 0.70 13.08 -24.32
CA ALA A 119 1.59 13.15 -25.48
C ALA A 119 1.06 14.09 -26.56
N LYS A 120 -0.25 14.04 -26.87
CA LYS A 120 -0.90 14.94 -27.84
C LYS A 120 -0.89 16.39 -27.36
N LEU A 121 -1.15 16.64 -26.07
CA LEU A 121 -1.09 17.99 -25.49
C LEU A 121 0.34 18.55 -25.54
N ASN A 122 1.35 17.74 -25.23
CA ASN A 122 2.75 18.14 -25.34
C ASN A 122 3.13 18.47 -26.80
N ALA A 123 2.73 17.62 -27.75
CA ALA A 123 2.96 17.88 -29.17
C ALA A 123 2.27 19.16 -29.64
N LEU A 124 1.02 19.39 -29.23
CA LEU A 124 0.29 20.62 -29.52
C LEU A 124 0.99 21.85 -28.93
N GLY A 125 1.46 21.77 -27.69
CA GLY A 125 2.21 22.85 -27.05
C GLY A 125 3.49 23.23 -27.81
N ILE A 126 4.20 22.24 -28.36
CA ILE A 126 5.37 22.47 -29.21
C ILE A 126 4.98 23.20 -30.51
N GLU A 127 3.90 22.76 -31.17
CA GLU A 127 3.44 23.41 -32.41
C GLU A 127 2.92 24.83 -32.18
N ILE A 128 2.20 25.08 -31.07
CA ILE A 128 1.82 26.43 -30.65
C ILE A 128 3.05 27.29 -30.42
N GLY A 129 4.06 26.76 -29.72
CA GLY A 129 5.31 27.49 -29.47
C GLY A 129 6.08 27.85 -30.75
N LYS A 130 6.03 27.01 -31.79
CA LYS A 130 6.62 27.30 -33.10
C LYS A 130 5.82 28.33 -33.90
N ALA A 131 4.49 28.31 -33.78
CA ALA A 131 3.60 29.18 -34.54
C ALA A 131 3.42 30.57 -33.89
N ALA A 132 3.60 30.68 -32.58
CA ALA A 132 3.41 31.92 -31.85
C ALA A 132 4.47 32.97 -32.21
N THR A 133 4.02 34.20 -32.46
CA THR A 133 4.87 35.35 -32.75
C THR A 133 5.15 36.23 -31.53
N SER A 134 4.45 35.99 -30.41
CA SER A 134 4.60 36.73 -29.16
C SER A 134 4.16 35.87 -27.96
N GLU A 135 4.61 36.24 -26.76
CA GLU A 135 4.21 35.60 -25.49
C GLU A 135 2.70 35.73 -25.23
N ALA A 136 2.12 36.91 -25.50
CA ALA A 136 0.68 37.15 -25.37
C ALA A 136 -0.16 36.20 -26.25
N ALA A 137 0.35 35.79 -27.41
CA ALA A 137 -0.34 34.82 -28.27
C ALA A 137 -0.35 33.40 -27.67
N VAL A 138 0.67 33.02 -26.90
CA VAL A 138 0.71 31.75 -26.16
C VAL A 138 -0.22 31.83 -24.94
N GLU A 139 -0.19 32.91 -24.18
CA GLU A 139 -1.02 33.09 -22.99
C GLU A 139 -2.53 33.11 -23.33
N ALA A 140 -2.91 33.61 -24.51
CA ALA A 140 -4.28 33.54 -25.02
C ALA A 140 -4.81 32.10 -25.14
N THR A 141 -3.92 31.10 -25.25
CA THR A 141 -4.29 29.68 -25.29
C THR A 141 -4.37 29.03 -23.90
N THR A 142 -4.27 29.82 -22.83
CA THR A 142 -4.14 29.37 -21.42
C THR A 142 -2.86 28.59 -21.10
N LEU A 143 -1.94 28.50 -22.07
CA LEU A 143 -0.62 27.93 -21.87
C LEU A 143 0.34 28.99 -21.32
N ARG A 144 1.27 28.55 -20.46
CA ARG A 144 2.31 29.40 -19.90
C ARG A 144 3.60 29.26 -20.72
N VAL A 145 4.25 30.39 -21.01
CA VAL A 145 5.61 30.38 -21.56
C VAL A 145 6.60 29.99 -20.47
N SER A 146 7.41 28.97 -20.74
CA SER A 146 8.50 28.62 -19.83
C SER A 146 9.58 29.70 -19.88
N PRO A 147 10.11 30.16 -18.75
CA PRO A 147 11.25 31.07 -18.75
C PRO A 147 12.44 30.40 -19.46
N PRO A 148 13.29 31.17 -20.15
CA PRO A 148 14.51 30.63 -20.74
C PRO A 148 15.40 30.02 -19.64
N PRO A 149 16.13 28.92 -19.93
CA PRO A 149 17.08 28.37 -18.99
C PRO A 149 18.08 29.45 -18.58
N GLY A 150 18.29 29.62 -17.27
CA GLY A 150 19.33 30.49 -16.76
C GLY A 150 20.71 30.06 -17.30
N PRO A 151 21.66 30.98 -17.46
CA PRO A 151 23.01 30.63 -17.88
C PRO A 151 23.63 29.68 -16.85
N LYS A 152 24.00 28.47 -17.27
CA LYS A 152 24.75 27.52 -16.42
C LYS A 152 26.09 28.16 -16.05
N PRO A 153 26.51 28.18 -14.77
CA PRO A 153 27.87 28.60 -14.40
C PRO A 153 28.89 27.56 -14.88
N VAL A 154 30.19 27.92 -14.90
CA VAL A 154 31.26 26.92 -15.09
C VAL A 154 31.23 25.96 -13.89
N PRO A 155 31.35 24.64 -14.07
CA PRO A 155 31.31 23.70 -12.97
C PRO A 155 32.46 23.93 -11.99
N SER A 156 32.19 23.74 -10.70
CA SER A 156 33.24 23.73 -9.68
C SER A 156 34.03 22.41 -9.72
N GLN A 157 35.21 22.38 -9.11
CA GLN A 157 36.02 21.18 -8.98
C GLN A 157 35.21 20.06 -8.29
N PRO A 158 35.14 18.84 -8.85
CA PRO A 158 34.48 17.72 -8.17
C PRO A 158 35.17 17.38 -6.85
N THR A 159 34.38 17.16 -5.80
CA THR A 159 34.82 16.76 -4.46
C THR A 159 34.35 15.35 -4.13
N GLY A 160 34.86 14.77 -3.04
CA GLY A 160 34.39 13.48 -2.53
C GLY A 160 34.64 12.31 -3.50
N LEU A 161 35.74 12.34 -4.24
CA LEU A 161 36.08 11.24 -5.15
C LEU A 161 36.47 9.99 -4.35
N GLU A 162 35.64 8.96 -4.46
CA GLU A 162 35.82 7.66 -3.81
C GLU A 162 35.90 6.55 -4.86
N LEU A 163 36.73 5.54 -4.59
CA LEU A 163 36.95 4.38 -5.46
C LEU A 163 36.63 3.07 -4.72
N THR A 164 35.77 2.26 -5.33
CA THR A 164 35.37 0.94 -4.89
C THR A 164 35.72 -0.12 -5.93
N PHE A 165 35.81 -1.38 -5.49
CA PHE A 165 35.98 -2.50 -6.40
C PHE A 165 34.70 -2.68 -7.23
N GLY A 166 34.86 -2.94 -8.53
CA GLY A 166 33.76 -3.40 -9.37
C GLY A 166 33.46 -4.87 -9.14
N ASP A 167 32.40 -5.37 -9.79
CA ASP A 167 31.97 -6.77 -9.68
C ASP A 167 32.85 -7.75 -10.49
N GLU A 168 33.70 -7.23 -11.39
CA GLU A 168 34.59 -8.00 -12.27
C GLU A 168 36.07 -7.63 -12.06
N ASP A 169 36.97 -8.58 -12.33
CA ASP A 169 38.42 -8.35 -12.28
C ASP A 169 38.84 -7.26 -13.27
N GLY A 170 39.73 -6.35 -12.84
CA GLY A 170 40.14 -5.22 -13.66
C GLY A 170 39.12 -4.07 -13.76
N VAL A 171 38.04 -4.10 -12.97
CA VAL A 171 37.03 -3.03 -12.90
C VAL A 171 37.14 -2.24 -11.60
N LEU A 172 37.17 -0.91 -11.72
CA LEU A 172 37.02 0.02 -10.60
C LEU A 172 35.76 0.85 -10.78
N ALA A 173 34.94 0.92 -9.73
CA ALA A 173 33.82 1.83 -9.65
C ALA A 173 34.24 3.10 -8.91
N GLY A 174 33.84 4.26 -9.43
CA GLY A 174 34.12 5.56 -8.87
C GLY A 174 32.86 6.37 -8.64
N GLN A 175 32.85 7.16 -7.57
CA GLN A 175 31.80 8.13 -7.28
C GLN A 175 32.42 9.46 -6.84
N CYS A 176 31.80 10.57 -7.24
CA CYS A 176 32.09 11.90 -6.70
C CYS A 176 30.79 12.64 -6.34
N ASP A 177 30.92 13.77 -5.67
CA ASP A 177 29.80 14.66 -5.38
C ASP A 177 29.23 15.26 -6.66
N GLY A 178 27.95 14.97 -6.90
CA GLY A 178 27.22 15.46 -8.06
C GLY A 178 26.94 16.97 -7.97
N GLN A 179 27.05 17.68 -9.09
CA GLN A 179 26.62 19.08 -9.23
C GLN A 179 25.39 19.15 -10.16
N PRO A 180 24.19 18.79 -9.66
CA PRO A 180 22.98 18.65 -10.47
C PRO A 180 22.57 19.98 -11.11
N GLY A 181 22.16 19.92 -12.38
CA GLY A 181 21.73 21.10 -13.15
C GLY A 181 22.87 21.96 -13.72
N ILE A 182 24.12 21.74 -13.29
CA ILE A 182 25.29 22.50 -13.76
C ILE A 182 26.15 21.67 -14.72
N VAL A 183 26.36 20.39 -14.41
CA VAL A 183 27.28 19.49 -15.14
C VAL A 183 26.55 18.72 -16.24
N ASP A 184 27.15 18.66 -17.44
CA ASP A 184 26.64 17.88 -18.56
C ASP A 184 27.31 16.49 -18.62
N TYR A 185 28.59 16.41 -18.30
CA TYR A 185 29.36 15.17 -18.18
C TYR A 185 30.64 15.38 -17.35
N TYR A 186 31.26 14.29 -16.93
CA TYR A 186 32.53 14.22 -16.23
C TYR A 186 33.57 13.59 -17.15
N GLU A 187 34.78 14.15 -17.15
CA GLU A 187 35.96 13.52 -17.77
C GLU A 187 36.79 12.87 -16.67
N ILE A 188 37.24 11.65 -16.94
CA ILE A 188 37.98 10.82 -16.00
C ILE A 188 39.36 10.56 -16.60
N ARG A 189 40.39 10.72 -15.78
CA ARG A 189 41.77 10.39 -16.14
C ARG A 189 42.38 9.49 -15.07
N TYR A 190 43.34 8.68 -15.48
CA TYR A 190 44.07 7.80 -14.59
C TYR A 190 45.57 7.89 -14.80
N THR A 191 46.34 7.48 -13.80
CA THR A 191 47.79 7.24 -13.91
C THR A 191 48.23 6.12 -12.97
N THR A 192 49.26 5.39 -13.34
CA THR A 192 49.96 4.40 -12.50
C THR A 192 51.18 5.00 -11.78
N GLY A 193 51.60 6.21 -12.15
CA GLY A 193 52.71 6.93 -11.52
C GLY A 193 52.30 7.76 -10.29
N ASP A 194 53.24 8.54 -9.73
CA ASP A 194 52.94 9.51 -8.69
C ASP A 194 52.10 10.67 -9.29
N PRO A 195 50.86 10.90 -8.82
CA PRO A 195 49.99 11.95 -9.35
C PRO A 195 50.53 13.37 -9.13
N LEU A 196 51.48 13.55 -8.20
CA LEU A 196 52.12 14.83 -7.86
C LEU A 196 53.57 14.92 -8.39
N GLY A 197 54.08 13.89 -9.08
CA GLY A 197 55.42 13.93 -9.67
C GLY A 197 55.52 14.89 -10.86
N ASP A 198 56.76 15.21 -11.28
CA ASP A 198 57.02 16.15 -12.38
C ASP A 198 56.43 15.69 -13.73
N THR A 199 56.35 14.38 -13.95
CA THR A 199 55.73 13.77 -15.13
C THR A 199 54.75 12.68 -14.68
N PRO A 200 53.54 13.06 -14.21
CA PRO A 200 52.62 12.14 -13.56
C PRO A 200 51.93 11.19 -14.55
N GLY A 201 52.16 11.30 -15.86
CA GLY A 201 51.70 10.31 -16.84
C GLY A 201 50.18 10.17 -16.97
N TRP A 202 49.40 11.22 -16.67
CA TRP A 202 47.94 11.19 -16.75
C TRP A 202 47.42 10.82 -18.14
N GLN A 203 46.58 9.80 -18.19
CA GLN A 203 45.92 9.32 -19.40
C GLN A 203 44.41 9.49 -19.29
N PHE A 204 43.77 9.79 -20.42
CA PHE A 204 42.32 9.80 -20.48
C PHE A 204 41.78 8.38 -20.27
N ALA A 205 40.83 8.22 -19.36
CA ALA A 205 40.19 6.95 -19.06
C ALA A 205 38.87 6.85 -19.83
N ASP A 206 37.92 7.72 -19.48
CA ASP A 206 36.55 7.70 -20.02
C ASP A 206 35.80 9.01 -19.71
N THR A 207 34.56 9.12 -20.21
CA THR A 207 33.58 10.15 -19.86
C THR A 207 32.30 9.55 -19.29
N SER A 208 31.77 10.13 -18.21
CA SER A 208 30.48 9.73 -17.63
C SER A 208 29.48 10.88 -17.60
N LYS A 209 28.22 10.62 -17.93
CA LYS A 209 27.14 11.61 -17.76
C LYS A 209 26.65 11.73 -16.32
N LYS A 210 27.09 10.83 -15.44
CA LYS A 210 26.68 10.76 -14.04
C LYS A 210 27.90 10.95 -13.14
N SER A 211 27.68 11.33 -11.88
CA SER A 211 28.74 11.42 -10.88
C SER A 211 29.25 10.06 -10.39
N ARG A 212 28.67 8.97 -10.89
CA ARG A 212 29.11 7.58 -10.74
C ARG A 212 29.58 7.04 -12.08
N PHE A 213 30.63 6.23 -12.06
CA PHE A 213 31.23 5.66 -13.25
C PHE A 213 31.95 4.35 -12.94
N GLU A 214 32.16 3.55 -13.97
CA GLU A 214 32.93 2.31 -13.92
C GLU A 214 34.03 2.41 -14.95
N LEU A 215 35.26 2.08 -14.55
CA LEU A 215 36.42 2.01 -15.43
C LEU A 215 36.80 0.54 -15.56
N SER A 216 36.80 0.05 -16.79
CA SER A 216 37.25 -1.29 -17.14
C SER A 216 38.62 -1.25 -17.82
N SER A 217 39.23 -2.43 -17.97
CA SER A 217 40.52 -2.59 -18.65
C SER A 217 41.69 -1.82 -18.01
N LEU A 218 41.64 -1.63 -16.69
CA LEU A 218 42.78 -1.08 -15.94
C LEU A 218 43.85 -2.16 -15.70
N PRO A 219 45.14 -1.82 -15.61
CA PRO A 219 46.19 -2.78 -15.27
C PRO A 219 45.94 -3.45 -13.92
N SER A 220 45.58 -4.74 -13.93
CA SER A 220 45.28 -5.51 -12.71
C SER A 220 46.53 -5.63 -11.81
N GLY A 221 46.33 -5.57 -10.50
CA GLY A 221 47.39 -5.67 -9.51
C GLY A 221 48.25 -4.41 -9.32
N GLU A 222 48.04 -3.34 -10.09
CA GLU A 222 48.76 -2.07 -9.93
C GLU A 222 47.98 -1.04 -9.11
N LYS A 223 48.70 -0.11 -8.48
CA LYS A 223 48.10 1.05 -7.81
C LYS A 223 47.81 2.11 -8.86
N VAL A 224 46.54 2.48 -9.01
CA VAL A 224 46.10 3.50 -9.95
C VAL A 224 45.57 4.71 -9.18
N TRP A 225 45.88 5.89 -9.69
CA TRP A 225 45.32 7.16 -9.26
C TRP A 225 44.33 7.65 -10.29
N ILE A 226 43.15 8.07 -9.85
CA ILE A 226 42.08 8.58 -10.70
C ILE A 226 41.78 10.01 -10.29
N ALA A 227 41.57 10.88 -11.27
CA ALA A 227 41.08 12.23 -11.08
C ALA A 227 39.94 12.52 -12.05
N VAL A 228 38.98 13.32 -11.61
CA VAL A 228 37.76 13.62 -12.36
C VAL A 228 37.60 15.13 -12.50
N ARG A 229 37.14 15.61 -13.64
CA ARG A 229 36.70 17.00 -13.80
C ARG A 229 35.28 17.07 -14.35
N ALA A 230 34.54 18.07 -13.93
CA ALA A 230 33.20 18.34 -14.41
C ALA A 230 33.25 19.25 -15.64
N CYS A 231 32.44 18.92 -16.65
CA CYS A 231 32.38 19.65 -17.92
C CYS A 231 30.95 20.08 -18.22
N ASN A 232 30.82 21.27 -18.79
CA ASN A 232 29.58 21.71 -19.44
C ASN A 232 29.91 22.57 -20.67
N ALA A 233 28.87 23.04 -21.37
CA ALA A 233 29.03 23.89 -22.55
C ALA A 233 29.84 25.19 -22.31
N ARG A 234 29.96 25.67 -21.06
CA ARG A 234 30.73 26.89 -20.73
C ARG A 234 32.20 26.64 -20.46
N GLY A 235 32.58 25.42 -20.10
CA GLY A 235 33.96 25.10 -19.79
C GLY A 235 34.11 23.86 -18.93
N LYS A 236 35.36 23.65 -18.50
CA LYS A 236 35.77 22.51 -17.70
C LYS A 236 36.24 23.01 -16.33
N SER A 237 35.88 22.29 -15.27
CA SER A 237 36.39 22.55 -13.94
C SER A 237 37.88 22.19 -13.84
N PRO A 238 38.57 22.62 -12.77
CA PRO A 238 39.78 21.96 -12.32
C PRO A 238 39.55 20.47 -12.07
N TRP A 239 40.63 19.68 -12.14
CA TRP A 239 40.61 18.27 -11.77
C TRP A 239 40.43 18.12 -10.27
N SER A 240 39.65 17.12 -9.84
CA SER A 240 39.50 16.74 -8.44
C SER A 240 40.85 16.34 -7.81
N ASP A 241 40.85 16.25 -6.49
CA ASP A 241 41.93 15.58 -5.78
C ASP A 241 42.03 14.12 -6.25
N PRO A 242 43.25 13.60 -6.52
CA PRO A 242 43.44 12.23 -6.95
C PRO A 242 43.02 11.22 -5.88
N ALA A 243 42.18 10.26 -6.24
CA ALA A 243 41.88 9.10 -5.40
C ALA A 243 42.73 7.90 -5.84
N CYS A 244 43.25 7.12 -4.90
CA CYS A 244 44.01 5.90 -5.21
C CYS A 244 43.29 4.62 -4.83
N LYS A 245 43.42 3.61 -5.68
CA LYS A 245 43.05 2.23 -5.37
C LYS A 245 43.98 1.25 -6.09
N ARG A 246 44.19 0.07 -5.51
CA ARG A 246 44.80 -1.05 -6.23
C ARG A 246 43.70 -1.74 -7.04
N VAL A 247 43.94 -1.98 -8.32
CA VAL A 247 43.01 -2.70 -9.19
C VAL A 247 42.99 -4.17 -8.74
N PRO A 248 41.80 -4.76 -8.54
CA PRO A 248 41.67 -6.17 -8.15
C PRO A 248 42.30 -7.12 -9.17
#